data_AF-C0XQZ9-F1
#
_entry.id   AF-C0XQZ9-F1
#
_cell.length_a   1.000
_cell.length_b   1.000
_cell.length_c   1.000
_cell.angle_alpha   90.00
_cell.angle_beta   90.00
_cell.angle_gamma   90.00
#
_symmetry.space_group_name_H-M   'P 1'
#
loop_
_entity.id
_entity.type
_entity.pdbx_description
1 polymer ?
#
loop_
_entity_poly.entity_id
_entity_poly.type
_entity_poly.pdbx_seq_one_letter_code
_entity_poly.pdbx_strand_id
1 'polypeptide(L)'
;MHTVPAEPSPEASADRGFSEQPGTPANFNGQAVTVCSSGDGWGISELAVNDNTSCPFGFSVLDAMTEGVPSTENIRDYLPRTVEAHSPTTGQTYSMSCRDNGAGIITCTGGNNAEVILH
;
A
#
# COMPACT_ATOMS: atom_id res chain seq x y z
N MET A 1 23.02 43.37 9.52
CA MET A 1 21.59 43.75 9.54
C MET A 1 20.89 43.06 8.39
N HIS A 2 20.10 42.03 8.68
CA HIS A 2 18.82 41.63 8.07
C HIS A 2 18.33 40.31 8.72
N THR A 3 17.51 40.50 9.76
CA THR A 3 16.34 39.77 10.31
C THR A 3 16.07 38.26 10.03
N VAL A 4 15.78 37.55 11.13
CA VAL A 4 14.90 36.35 11.33
C VAL A 4 13.95 36.75 12.51
N PRO A 5 12.79 36.14 12.87
CA PRO A 5 12.15 34.87 12.46
C PRO A 5 10.58 34.80 12.42
N ALA A 6 9.98 33.65 12.02
CA ALA A 6 8.88 32.91 12.71
C ALA A 6 8.27 31.73 11.88
N GLU A 7 8.42 30.51 12.40
CA GLU A 7 7.81 29.18 12.09
C GLU A 7 6.37 29.03 12.69
N PRO A 8 5.47 28.01 12.41
CA PRO A 8 5.67 26.52 12.49
C PRO A 8 4.96 25.68 11.37
N SER A 9 5.28 24.39 11.11
CA SER A 9 4.90 23.21 11.91
C SER A 9 5.63 21.90 11.47
N PRO A 10 5.67 20.89 12.35
CA PRO A 10 6.59 19.75 12.37
C PRO A 10 6.13 18.62 11.43
N GLU A 11 7.01 17.75 10.90
CA GLU A 11 7.11 16.31 11.25
C GLU A 11 7.83 15.65 10.04
N ALA A 12 8.83 14.81 10.13
CA ALA A 12 9.55 14.26 11.27
C ALA A 12 10.98 13.97 10.82
N SER A 13 11.95 14.57 11.50
CA SER A 13 13.24 13.93 11.67
C SER A 13 13.05 12.77 12.65
N ALA A 14 13.16 11.53 12.18
CA ALA A 14 13.39 10.36 13.03
C ALA A 14 14.37 9.41 12.35
N ASP A 15 15.64 9.75 12.52
CA ASP A 15 16.80 8.85 12.54
C ASP A 15 16.50 7.61 13.42
N ARG A 16 16.52 6.39 12.84
CA ARG A 16 17.16 5.14 13.33
C ARG A 16 16.53 3.86 12.78
N GLY A 17 17.23 3.26 11.81
CA GLY A 17 17.42 1.81 11.72
C GLY A 17 16.18 0.94 11.52
N PHE A 18 15.75 0.82 10.27
CA PHE A 18 15.75 -0.43 9.52
C PHE A 18 15.65 -0.05 8.05
N SER A 19 16.25 -0.83 7.17
CA SER A 19 16.31 -0.58 5.72
C SER A 19 14.95 -0.78 5.06
N GLU A 20 13.98 0.09 5.35
CA GLU A 20 12.74 0.23 4.58
C GLU A 20 13.10 0.94 3.28
N GLN A 21 12.98 0.26 2.14
CA GLN A 21 13.02 0.94 0.85
C GLN A 21 11.91 2.01 0.84
N PRO A 22 12.23 3.30 0.74
CA PRO A 22 11.20 4.33 0.68
C PRO A 22 10.52 4.17 -0.66
N GLY A 23 9.27 3.72 -0.65
CA GLY A 23 8.45 3.77 -1.86
C GLY A 23 8.38 5.21 -2.38
N THR A 24 8.01 5.37 -3.65
CA THR A 24 7.95 6.70 -4.26
C THR A 24 6.66 7.39 -3.85
N PRO A 25 6.70 8.58 -3.22
CA PRO A 25 5.49 9.31 -2.89
C PRO A 25 4.77 9.74 -4.17
N ALA A 26 3.47 9.48 -4.22
CA ALA A 26 2.58 9.76 -5.34
C ALA A 26 1.24 10.29 -4.82
N ASN A 27 0.39 10.74 -5.74
CA ASN A 27 -0.98 11.13 -5.44
C ASN A 27 -1.94 10.27 -6.25
N PHE A 28 -2.80 9.53 -5.56
CA PHE A 28 -3.86 8.73 -6.16
C PHE A 28 -5.21 9.35 -5.81
N ASN A 29 -5.94 9.87 -6.82
CA ASN A 29 -7.26 10.48 -6.63
C ASN A 29 -7.34 11.58 -5.54
N GLY A 30 -6.26 12.35 -5.36
CA GLY A 30 -6.15 13.40 -4.34
C GLY A 30 -5.71 12.92 -2.94
N GLN A 31 -5.38 11.63 -2.81
CA GLN A 31 -4.81 11.03 -1.60
C GLN A 31 -3.30 10.85 -1.79
N ALA A 32 -2.52 11.19 -0.76
CA ALA A 32 -1.10 10.87 -0.73
C ALA A 32 -0.94 9.35 -0.57
N VAL A 33 -0.15 8.75 -1.46
CA VAL A 33 0.14 7.32 -1.45
C VAL A 33 1.62 7.10 -1.71
N THR A 34 2.10 5.93 -1.33
CA THR A 34 3.48 5.51 -1.53
C THR A 34 3.49 4.33 -2.48
N VAL A 35 4.10 4.49 -3.66
CA VAL A 35 4.30 3.41 -4.63
C VAL A 35 5.44 2.52 -4.19
N CYS A 36 5.14 1.25 -3.95
CA CYS A 36 6.06 0.29 -3.35
C CYS A 36 6.81 -0.55 -4.38
N SER A 37 6.14 -0.94 -5.47
CA SER A 37 6.72 -1.71 -6.57
C SER A 37 5.90 -1.57 -7.86
N SER A 38 6.57 -1.84 -8.97
CA SER A 38 5.96 -2.15 -10.26
C SER A 38 5.73 -3.67 -10.37
N GLY A 39 4.55 -4.07 -10.82
CA GLY A 39 4.00 -5.41 -10.69
C GLY A 39 4.66 -6.50 -11.55
N ASP A 40 4.44 -7.73 -11.10
CA ASP A 40 5.15 -8.94 -11.56
C ASP A 40 4.21 -10.01 -12.15
N GLY A 41 2.94 -9.66 -12.42
CA GLY A 41 1.92 -10.60 -12.92
C GLY A 41 0.51 -10.25 -12.45
N TRP A 42 -0.44 -11.17 -12.61
CA TRP A 42 -1.83 -11.06 -12.15
C TRP A 42 -2.67 -9.93 -12.76
N GLY A 43 -2.15 -9.29 -13.81
CA GLY A 43 -2.72 -8.06 -14.35
C GLY A 43 -2.50 -6.83 -13.45
N ILE A 44 -1.51 -6.90 -12.54
CA ILE A 44 -1.06 -5.80 -11.71
C ILE A 44 0.26 -5.26 -12.27
N SER A 45 0.29 -3.96 -12.49
CA SER A 45 1.40 -3.15 -12.99
C SER A 45 2.07 -2.32 -11.89
N GLU A 46 1.35 -1.99 -10.81
CA GLU A 46 1.85 -1.16 -9.71
C GLU A 46 1.13 -1.49 -8.39
N LEU A 47 1.88 -1.45 -7.28
CA LEU A 47 1.36 -1.52 -5.92
C LEU A 47 1.68 -0.22 -5.19
N ALA A 48 0.66 0.40 -4.62
CA ALA A 48 0.77 1.56 -3.75
C ALA A 48 0.02 1.36 -2.44
N VAL A 49 0.41 2.13 -1.42
CA VAL A 49 -0.17 2.07 -0.07
C VAL A 49 -0.41 3.49 0.48
N ASN A 50 -1.37 3.66 1.39
CA ASN A 50 -1.58 4.94 2.06
C ASN A 50 -0.64 5.17 3.26
N ASP A 51 -0.67 6.36 3.86
CA ASP A 51 0.15 6.71 5.05
C ASP A 51 -0.07 5.80 6.28
N ASN A 52 -1.22 5.13 6.38
CA ASN A 52 -1.51 4.20 7.48
C ASN A 52 -0.95 2.78 7.22
N THR A 53 -0.32 2.58 6.06
CA THR A 53 0.12 1.28 5.57
C THR A 53 1.56 1.33 5.12
N SER A 54 2.32 0.29 5.43
CA SER A 54 3.70 0.15 4.98
C SER A 54 3.78 -0.73 3.72
N CYS A 55 4.75 -0.45 2.84
CA CYS A 55 5.03 -1.30 1.69
C CYS A 55 5.17 -2.80 2.01
N PRO A 56 5.92 -3.22 3.05
CA PRO A 56 5.96 -4.63 3.43
C PRO A 56 4.58 -5.22 3.74
N PHE A 57 3.68 -4.46 4.36
CA PHE A 57 2.30 -4.90 4.56
C PHE A 57 1.53 -4.98 3.24
N GLY A 58 1.70 -4.00 2.35
CA GLY A 58 1.11 -4.01 1.01
C GLY A 58 1.44 -5.29 0.23
N PHE A 59 2.70 -5.74 0.28
CA PHE A 59 3.10 -7.02 -0.33
C PHE A 59 2.43 -8.22 0.32
N SER A 60 2.28 -8.24 1.65
CA SER A 60 1.54 -9.32 2.32
C SER A 60 0.07 -9.38 1.92
N VAL A 61 -0.55 -8.22 1.61
CA VAL A 61 -1.92 -8.17 1.08
C VAL A 61 -1.97 -8.71 -0.35
N LEU A 62 -1.01 -8.32 -1.20
CA LEU A 62 -0.90 -8.85 -2.57
C LEU A 62 -0.68 -10.37 -2.57
N ASP A 63 0.22 -10.88 -1.73
CA ASP A 63 0.49 -12.31 -1.56
C ASP A 63 -0.78 -13.07 -1.15
N ALA A 64 -1.45 -12.64 -0.08
CA ALA A 64 -2.70 -13.25 0.37
C ALA A 64 -3.84 -13.15 -0.65
N MET A 65 -3.86 -12.10 -1.48
CA MET A 65 -4.84 -11.94 -2.54
C MET A 65 -4.58 -12.88 -3.71
N THR A 66 -3.31 -13.02 -4.11
CA THR A 66 -2.86 -13.87 -5.22
C THR A 66 -2.66 -15.33 -4.82
N GLU A 67 -2.80 -15.67 -3.54
CA GLU A 67 -2.70 -17.03 -3.05
C GLU A 67 -3.65 -17.97 -3.80
N GLY A 68 -3.07 -18.99 -4.43
CA GLY A 68 -3.80 -19.98 -5.24
C GLY A 68 -4.19 -19.51 -6.64
N VAL A 69 -3.82 -18.29 -7.05
CA VAL A 69 -4.08 -17.73 -8.39
C VAL A 69 -2.78 -17.71 -9.18
N PRO A 70 -2.70 -18.32 -10.38
CA PRO A 70 -1.50 -18.25 -11.20
C PRO A 70 -1.29 -16.82 -11.74
N SER A 71 -0.03 -16.41 -11.85
CA SER A 71 0.34 -15.05 -12.29
C SER A 71 -0.03 -14.71 -13.73
N THR A 72 -0.41 -15.70 -14.53
CA THR A 72 -0.95 -15.54 -15.89
C THR A 72 -2.42 -15.16 -15.93
N GLU A 73 -3.18 -15.37 -14.85
CA GLU A 73 -4.59 -15.01 -14.75
C GLU A 73 -4.75 -13.59 -14.23
N ASN A 74 -5.92 -12.98 -14.45
CA ASN A 74 -6.18 -11.63 -13.96
C ASN A 74 -6.82 -11.70 -12.58
N ILE A 75 -6.20 -11.10 -11.57
CA ILE A 75 -6.71 -11.20 -10.19
C ILE A 75 -8.08 -10.54 -10.02
N ARG A 76 -8.44 -9.63 -10.94
CA ARG A 76 -9.74 -8.94 -10.97
C ARG A 76 -10.91 -9.92 -11.14
N ASP A 77 -10.70 -11.05 -11.81
CA ASP A 77 -11.71 -12.11 -11.97
C ASP A 77 -12.05 -12.83 -10.65
N TYR A 78 -11.21 -12.66 -9.63
CA TYR A 78 -11.36 -13.25 -8.29
C TYR A 78 -11.84 -12.26 -7.24
N LEU A 79 -12.24 -11.05 -7.66
CA LEU A 79 -12.75 -9.99 -6.80
C LEU A 79 -14.27 -9.83 -6.92
N PRO A 80 -14.95 -9.31 -5.89
CA PRO A 80 -14.42 -8.92 -4.58
C PRO A 80 -14.13 -10.12 -3.68
N ARG A 81 -13.08 -10.03 -2.85
CA ARG A 81 -12.77 -11.04 -1.82
C ARG A 81 -12.18 -10.41 -0.57
N THR A 82 -12.34 -11.11 0.55
CA THR A 82 -11.62 -10.78 1.79
C THR A 82 -10.39 -11.65 1.91
N VAL A 83 -9.27 -11.06 2.29
CA VAL A 83 -7.98 -11.74 2.46
C VAL A 83 -7.46 -11.48 3.87
N GLU A 84 -6.72 -12.43 4.42
CA GLU A 84 -6.06 -12.28 5.72
C GLU A 84 -4.58 -12.03 5.49
N ALA A 85 -4.14 -10.80 5.72
CA ALA A 85 -2.76 -10.38 5.49
C ALA A 85 -2.01 -10.28 6.82
N HIS A 86 -0.92 -11.04 6.95
CA HIS A 86 -0.04 -10.97 8.11
C HIS A 86 0.91 -9.78 7.99
N SER A 87 0.91 -8.88 8.97
CA SER A 87 1.82 -7.74 9.00
C SER A 87 3.16 -8.10 9.64
N PRO A 88 4.27 -8.05 8.89
CA PRO A 88 5.60 -8.27 9.48
C PRO A 88 5.99 -7.13 10.42
N THR A 89 5.42 -5.94 10.26
CA THR A 89 5.73 -4.76 11.10
C THR A 89 5.11 -4.90 12.49
N THR A 90 3.88 -5.39 12.60
CA THR A 90 3.17 -5.50 13.88
C THR A 90 3.04 -6.94 14.40
N GLY A 91 3.38 -7.95 13.59
CA GLY A 91 3.20 -9.37 13.90
C GLY A 91 1.73 -9.81 14.01
N GLN A 92 0.80 -9.04 13.45
CA GLN A 92 -0.64 -9.27 13.55
C GLN A 92 -1.23 -9.54 12.18
N THR A 93 -2.27 -10.37 12.13
CA THR A 93 -3.02 -10.63 10.90
C THR A 93 -4.24 -9.70 10.84
N TYR A 94 -4.40 -9.04 9.69
CA TYR A 94 -5.50 -8.12 9.45
C TYR A 94 -6.36 -8.61 8.28
N SER A 95 -7.68 -8.55 8.45
CA SER A 95 -8.61 -8.81 7.35
C SER A 95 -8.72 -7.58 6.45
N MET A 96 -8.46 -7.77 5.16
CA MET A 96 -8.53 -6.74 4.12
C MET A 96 -9.60 -7.12 3.09
N SER A 97 -10.48 -6.20 2.76
CA SER A 97 -11.49 -6.37 1.72
C SER A 97 -11.00 -5.76 0.41
N CYS A 98 -10.69 -6.62 -0.55
CA CYS A 98 -10.24 -6.26 -1.89
C CYS A 98 -11.41 -6.21 -2.86
N ARG A 99 -11.50 -5.13 -3.63
CA ARG A 99 -12.55 -4.91 -4.63
C ARG A 99 -11.97 -4.23 -5.86
N ASP A 100 -12.50 -4.60 -7.02
CA ASP A 100 -12.28 -3.85 -8.24
C ASP A 100 -13.12 -2.56 -8.18
N ASN A 101 -12.46 -1.41 -8.32
CA ASN A 101 -13.12 -0.11 -8.41
C ASN A 101 -13.27 0.38 -9.87
N GLY A 102 -12.94 -0.48 -10.84
CA GLY A 102 -12.97 -0.16 -12.25
C GLY A 102 -11.71 0.61 -12.69
N ALA A 103 -11.63 0.91 -13.99
CA ALA A 103 -10.51 1.63 -14.61
C ALA A 103 -9.11 0.99 -14.36
N GLY A 104 -9.05 -0.32 -14.13
CA GLY A 104 -7.78 -1.00 -13.83
C GLY A 104 -7.39 -0.98 -12.35
N ILE A 105 -8.19 -0.38 -11.47
CA ILE A 105 -7.81 -0.17 -10.07
C ILE A 105 -8.50 -1.16 -9.15
N ILE A 106 -7.70 -1.87 -8.36
CA ILE A 106 -8.14 -2.67 -7.22
C ILE A 106 -7.76 -1.91 -5.95
N THR A 107 -8.68 -1.85 -5.00
CA THR A 107 -8.39 -1.32 -3.67
C THR A 107 -8.71 -2.35 -2.62
N CYS A 108 -7.72 -2.67 -1.80
CA CYS A 108 -7.86 -3.47 -0.61
C CYS A 108 -7.87 -2.54 0.60
N THR A 109 -8.94 -2.58 1.39
CA THR A 109 -9.08 -1.78 2.61
C THR A 109 -9.37 -2.64 3.81
N GLY A 110 -8.82 -2.32 4.98
CA GLY A 110 -9.08 -3.09 6.20
C GLY A 110 -8.40 -2.53 7.44
N GLY A 111 -8.67 -3.16 8.59
CA GLY A 111 -8.05 -2.82 9.87
C GLY A 111 -8.07 -1.32 10.22
N ASN A 112 -6.89 -0.79 10.57
CA ASN A 112 -6.66 0.59 11.04
C ASN A 112 -6.62 1.63 9.91
N ASN A 113 -7.63 1.66 9.04
CA ASN A 113 -7.64 2.50 7.83
C ASN A 113 -6.48 2.17 6.87
N ALA A 114 -6.07 0.90 6.83
CA ALA A 114 -5.08 0.45 5.88
C ALA A 114 -5.70 0.42 4.48
N GLU A 115 -5.00 0.99 3.51
CA GLU A 115 -5.40 1.03 2.11
C GLU A 115 -4.22 0.64 1.23
N VAL A 116 -4.45 -0.39 0.41
CA VAL A 116 -3.53 -0.89 -0.60
C VAL A 116 -4.21 -0.75 -1.95
N ILE A 117 -3.52 -0.12 -2.88
CA ILE A 117 -4.00 0.21 -4.22
C ILE A 117 -3.15 -0.54 -5.21
N LEU A 118 -3.81 -1.25 -6.11
CA LEU A 118 -3.17 -2.07 -7.12
C LEU A 118 -3.73 -1.65 -8.47
N HIS A 119 -2.86 -1.37 -9.43
CA HIS A 119 -3.20 -0.97 -10.79
C HIS A 119 -2.50 -1.89 -11.77
#